data_AF-A0AAU1PHH9-F1
#
_entry.id   AF-A0AAU1PHH9-F1
#
_cell.length_a   1.000
_cell.length_b   1.000
_cell.length_c   1.000
_cell.angle_alpha   90.00
_cell.angle_beta   90.00
_cell.angle_gamma   90.00
#
_symmetry.space_group_name_H-M   'P 1'
#
loop_
_entity.id
_entity.type
_entity.pdbx_description
1 polymer ?
#
loop_
_entity_poly.entity_id
_entity_poly.type
_entity_poly.pdbx_seq_one_letter_code
_entity_poly.pdbx_strand_id
1 'polypeptide(L)'
;MTTHELDAFASWVEDLMRRRGYDIDSPRGGGKSRIADEAGVHRAAVTRLLQRQSMPDLETTRRLARVLGVPVRDMLIRSGRLTAEELPLPVATAGSAAATVAAELDVDSPPTLEELAEVLGVPADRRDMFVKVVGQFLPGEADGLPAGAEGAASGGTSPVVSD
;
A
#
# COMPACT_ATOMS: atom_id res chain seq x y z
N MET A 1 -27.60 -9.52 2.99
CA MET A 1 -26.72 -10.10 1.95
C MET A 1 -27.45 -11.21 1.23
N THR A 2 -27.43 -11.21 -0.09
CA THR A 2 -27.95 -12.27 -0.95
C THR A 2 -26.86 -13.27 -1.29
N THR A 3 -27.24 -14.51 -1.63
CA THR A 3 -26.29 -15.52 -2.14
C THR A 3 -25.51 -15.01 -3.35
N HIS A 4 -26.14 -14.20 -4.19
CA HIS A 4 -25.51 -13.59 -5.37
C HIS A 4 -24.37 -12.63 -5.01
N GLU A 5 -24.49 -11.85 -3.92
CA GLU A 5 -23.40 -10.96 -3.46
C GLU A 5 -22.19 -11.75 -2.96
N LEU A 6 -22.42 -12.84 -2.23
CA LEU A 6 -21.36 -13.74 -1.79
C LEU A 6 -20.65 -14.40 -2.98
N ASP A 7 -21.42 -14.87 -3.97
CA ASP A 7 -20.86 -15.48 -5.19
C ASP A 7 -20.03 -14.47 -5.99
N ALA A 8 -20.52 -13.25 -6.15
CA ALA A 8 -19.81 -12.18 -6.86
C ALA A 8 -18.51 -11.80 -6.12
N PHE A 9 -18.57 -11.67 -4.80
CA PHE A 9 -17.40 -11.33 -3.99
C PHE A 9 -16.37 -12.47 -3.99
N ALA A 10 -16.79 -13.71 -3.80
CA ALA A 10 -15.90 -14.88 -3.83
C ALA A 10 -15.19 -15.01 -5.18
N SER A 11 -15.93 -14.86 -6.29
CA SER A 11 -15.37 -14.92 -7.64
C SER A 11 -14.35 -13.79 -7.88
N TRP A 12 -14.65 -12.57 -7.42
CA TRP A 12 -13.72 -11.46 -7.52
C TRP A 12 -12.43 -11.67 -6.71
N VAL A 13 -12.53 -12.26 -5.51
CA VAL A 13 -11.36 -12.64 -4.69
C VAL A 13 -10.56 -13.74 -5.37
N GLU A 14 -11.20 -14.75 -5.96
CA GLU A 14 -10.53 -15.81 -6.74
C GLU A 14 -9.69 -15.20 -7.88
N ASP A 15 -10.25 -14.23 -8.61
CA ASP A 15 -9.53 -13.55 -9.68
C ASP A 15 -8.34 -12.73 -9.17
N LEU A 16 -8.49 -12.03 -8.04
CA LEU A 16 -7.39 -11.32 -7.38
C LEU A 16 -6.27 -12.29 -7.00
N MET A 17 -6.63 -13.43 -6.41
CA MET A 17 -5.67 -14.47 -6.04
C MET A 17 -4.91 -14.98 -7.25
N ARG A 18 -5.59 -15.27 -8.37
CA ARG A 18 -4.96 -15.70 -9.62
C ARG A 18 -3.98 -14.64 -10.15
N ARG A 19 -4.41 -13.37 -10.22
CA ARG A 19 -3.56 -12.26 -10.68
C ARG A 19 -2.30 -12.09 -9.83
N ARG A 20 -2.39 -12.38 -8.53
CA ARG A 20 -1.26 -12.33 -7.61
C ARG A 20 -0.39 -13.60 -7.60
N GLY A 21 -0.68 -14.56 -8.49
CA GLY A 21 0.09 -15.78 -8.66
C GLY A 21 -0.19 -16.86 -7.60
N TYR A 22 -1.36 -16.83 -6.96
CA TYR A 22 -1.80 -17.92 -6.10
C TYR A 22 -2.46 -19.02 -6.95
N ASP A 23 -1.89 -20.22 -6.88
CA ASP A 23 -2.49 -21.42 -7.47
C ASP A 23 -3.60 -21.97 -6.56
N ILE A 24 -4.80 -21.45 -6.76
CA ILE A 24 -6.00 -21.80 -5.99
C ILE A 24 -6.77 -23.00 -6.56
N ASP A 25 -6.48 -23.42 -7.78
CA ASP A 25 -7.19 -24.54 -8.43
C ASP A 25 -6.45 -25.86 -8.28
N SER A 26 -5.17 -25.83 -7.91
CA SER A 26 -4.42 -27.04 -7.66
C SER A 26 -5.09 -27.93 -6.62
N PRO A 27 -5.26 -29.23 -6.90
CA PRO A 27 -5.84 -30.21 -5.98
C PRO A 27 -5.14 -30.24 -4.61
N ARG A 28 -3.86 -29.82 -4.57
CA ARG A 28 -3.05 -29.82 -3.35
C ARG A 28 -3.30 -28.60 -2.45
N GLY A 29 -4.15 -27.65 -2.85
CA GLY A 29 -4.62 -26.55 -2.00
C GLY A 29 -3.54 -25.55 -1.57
N GLY A 30 -2.37 -25.57 -2.20
CA GLY A 30 -1.20 -24.79 -1.79
C GLY A 30 -1.46 -23.28 -1.81
N GLY A 31 -2.08 -22.75 -2.87
CA GLY A 31 -2.34 -21.31 -2.98
C GLY A 31 -3.34 -20.78 -1.94
N LYS A 32 -4.35 -21.58 -1.56
CA LYS A 32 -5.34 -21.20 -0.53
C LYS A 32 -4.72 -21.15 0.87
N SER A 33 -3.82 -22.08 1.18
CA SER A 33 -3.10 -22.07 2.45
C SER A 33 -2.07 -20.94 2.49
N ARG A 34 -1.33 -20.74 1.39
CA ARG A 34 -0.32 -19.69 1.28
C ARG A 34 -0.91 -18.30 1.53
N ILE A 35 -2.05 -17.96 0.90
CA ILE A 35 -2.65 -16.64 1.14
C ILE A 35 -3.10 -16.45 2.60
N ALA A 36 -3.61 -17.52 3.22
CA ALA A 36 -4.12 -17.44 4.58
C ALA A 36 -2.97 -17.18 5.56
N ASP A 37 -1.85 -17.88 5.35
CA ASP A 37 -0.64 -17.73 6.14
C ASP A 37 -0.03 -16.32 5.92
N GLU A 38 0.10 -15.85 4.68
CA GLU A 38 0.61 -14.51 4.35
C GLU A 38 -0.27 -13.38 4.89
N ALA A 39 -1.60 -13.54 4.84
CA ALA A 39 -2.53 -12.56 5.39
C ALA A 39 -2.66 -12.66 6.92
N GLY A 40 -2.10 -13.71 7.53
CA GLY A 40 -2.27 -14.02 8.94
C GLY A 40 -3.75 -14.19 9.31
N VAL A 41 -4.53 -14.85 8.45
CA VAL A 41 -5.95 -15.14 8.66
C VAL A 41 -6.15 -16.65 8.81
N HIS A 42 -7.26 -17.03 9.44
CA HIS A 42 -7.58 -18.44 9.60
C HIS A 42 -7.86 -19.09 8.24
N ARG A 43 -7.15 -20.19 7.91
CA ARG A 43 -7.34 -20.93 6.64
C ARG A 43 -8.80 -21.28 6.38
N ALA A 44 -9.53 -21.71 7.42
CA ALA A 44 -10.95 -22.01 7.31
C ALA A 44 -11.81 -20.82 6.85
N ALA A 45 -11.47 -19.58 7.21
CA ALA A 45 -12.20 -18.40 6.77
C ALA A 45 -12.04 -18.19 5.26
N VAL A 46 -10.80 -18.34 4.76
CA VAL A 46 -10.50 -18.29 3.32
C VAL A 46 -11.22 -19.43 2.59
N THR A 47 -11.14 -20.66 3.09
CA THR A 47 -11.82 -21.81 2.48
C THR A 47 -13.33 -21.61 2.41
N ARG A 48 -13.98 -21.17 3.50
CA ARG A 48 -15.43 -20.92 3.52
C ARG A 48 -15.85 -19.83 2.54
N LEU A 49 -15.06 -18.76 2.42
CA LEU A 49 -15.28 -17.71 1.41
C LEU A 49 -15.22 -18.29 -0.01
N LEU A 50 -14.14 -19.00 -0.34
CA LEU A 50 -13.95 -19.57 -1.68
C LEU A 50 -15.00 -20.65 -2.00
N GLN A 51 -15.50 -21.35 -0.99
CA GLN A 51 -16.60 -22.30 -1.11
C GLN A 51 -17.99 -21.64 -1.06
N ARG A 52 -18.07 -20.30 -1.05
CA ARG A 52 -19.33 -19.54 -1.03
C ARG A 52 -20.23 -19.91 0.16
N GLN A 53 -19.63 -20.23 1.31
CA GLN A 53 -20.34 -20.62 2.53
C GLN A 53 -20.62 -19.44 3.46
N SER A 54 -19.69 -18.48 3.53
CA SER A 54 -19.85 -17.32 4.43
C SER A 54 -18.99 -16.14 4.00
N MET A 55 -19.51 -14.93 4.21
CA MET A 55 -18.73 -13.70 4.08
C MET A 55 -17.65 -13.60 5.16
N PRO A 56 -16.44 -13.11 4.82
CA PRO A 56 -15.39 -12.88 5.81
C PRO A 56 -15.79 -11.77 6.79
N ASP A 57 -15.23 -11.80 8.00
CA ASP A 57 -15.33 -10.73 8.97
C ASP A 57 -14.52 -9.48 8.59
N LEU A 58 -14.73 -8.39 9.33
CA LEU A 58 -14.05 -7.12 9.08
C LEU A 58 -12.53 -7.27 9.13
N GLU A 59 -12.02 -7.99 10.12
CA GLU A 59 -10.59 -8.19 10.31
C GLU A 59 -9.97 -9.00 9.16
N THR A 60 -10.60 -10.12 8.79
CA THR A 60 -10.21 -10.96 7.67
C THR A 60 -10.21 -10.17 6.37
N THR A 61 -11.26 -9.37 6.14
CA THR A 61 -11.41 -8.52 4.96
C THR A 61 -10.25 -7.51 4.85
N ARG A 62 -9.91 -6.82 5.95
CA ARG A 62 -8.78 -5.88 6.00
C ARG A 62 -7.43 -6.55 5.77
N ARG A 63 -7.23 -7.74 6.35
CA ARG A 63 -5.98 -8.51 6.19
C ARG A 63 -5.80 -9.01 4.75
N LEU A 64 -6.87 -9.55 4.15
CA LEU A 64 -6.87 -9.97 2.74
C LEU A 64 -6.61 -8.81 1.78
N ALA A 65 -7.19 -7.63 2.04
CA ALA A 65 -6.97 -6.45 1.19
C ALA A 65 -5.48 -6.09 1.05
N ARG A 66 -4.73 -6.12 2.16
CA ARG A 66 -3.29 -5.84 2.15
C ARG A 66 -2.50 -6.83 1.30
N VAL A 67 -2.75 -8.12 1.47
CA VAL A 67 -2.01 -9.18 0.73
C VAL A 67 -2.39 -9.22 -0.75
N LEU A 68 -3.65 -8.96 -1.06
CA LEU A 68 -4.13 -8.90 -2.43
C LEU A 68 -3.82 -7.57 -3.13
N GLY A 69 -3.26 -6.59 -2.41
CA GLY A 69 -2.87 -5.29 -2.95
C GLY A 69 -4.06 -4.45 -3.42
N VAL A 70 -5.21 -4.57 -2.76
CA VAL A 70 -6.41 -3.77 -3.07
C VAL A 70 -6.70 -2.78 -1.95
N PRO A 71 -7.23 -1.58 -2.29
CA PRO A 71 -7.67 -0.64 -1.27
C PRO A 71 -8.63 -1.29 -0.29
N VAL A 72 -8.39 -1.10 1.02
CA VAL A 72 -9.25 -1.67 2.07
C VAL A 72 -10.71 -1.23 1.88
N ARG A 73 -10.94 0.03 1.47
CA ARG A 73 -12.26 0.55 1.15
C ARG A 73 -13.01 -0.32 0.14
N ASP A 74 -12.37 -0.63 -0.99
CA ASP A 74 -12.99 -1.41 -2.06
C ASP A 74 -13.33 -2.82 -1.61
N MET A 75 -12.43 -3.42 -0.83
CA MET A 75 -12.66 -4.73 -0.23
C MET A 75 -13.86 -4.70 0.73
N LEU A 76 -13.97 -3.67 1.59
CA LEU A 76 -15.08 -3.51 2.53
C LEU A 76 -16.41 -3.31 1.81
N ILE A 77 -16.44 -2.45 0.79
CA ILE A 77 -17.65 -2.17 0.01
C ILE A 77 -18.11 -3.42 -0.73
N ARG A 78 -17.21 -4.09 -1.45
CA ARG A 78 -17.55 -5.32 -2.19
C ARG A 78 -17.95 -6.46 -1.27
N SER A 79 -17.38 -6.49 -0.06
CA SER A 79 -17.79 -7.46 0.97
C SER A 79 -19.11 -7.10 1.67
N GLY A 80 -19.76 -5.99 1.31
CA GLY A 80 -20.99 -5.48 1.92
C GLY A 80 -20.86 -5.13 3.40
N ARG A 81 -19.62 -4.97 3.89
CA ARG A 81 -19.32 -4.55 5.28
C ARG A 81 -19.55 -3.07 5.51
N LEU A 82 -19.60 -2.33 4.42
CA LEU A 82 -19.69 -0.89 4.39
C LEU A 82 -20.29 -0.47 3.04
N THR A 83 -21.01 0.63 2.97
CA THR A 83 -21.51 1.17 1.69
C THR A 83 -20.64 2.31 1.18
N ALA A 84 -20.71 2.62 -0.12
CA ALA A 84 -19.90 3.70 -0.69
C ALA A 84 -20.20 5.07 -0.07
N GLU A 85 -21.42 5.25 0.44
CA GLU A 85 -21.92 6.45 1.10
C GLU A 85 -21.40 6.59 2.54
N GLU A 86 -21.09 5.47 3.20
CA GLU A 86 -20.51 5.45 4.55
C GLU A 86 -19.02 5.80 4.56
N LEU A 87 -18.31 5.56 3.45
CA LEU A 87 -16.97 6.07 3.19
C LEU A 87 -16.97 6.92 1.91
N PRO A 88 -17.54 8.14 1.95
CA PRO A 88 -17.46 9.04 0.83
C PRO A 88 -15.99 9.32 0.56
N LEU A 89 -15.57 9.20 -0.71
CA LEU A 89 -14.26 9.71 -1.09
C LEU A 89 -14.24 11.21 -0.76
N PRO A 90 -13.08 11.77 -0.36
CA PRO A 90 -12.95 13.21 -0.26
C PRO A 90 -13.43 13.80 -1.57
N VAL A 91 -14.60 14.45 -1.54
CA VAL A 91 -15.05 15.24 -2.67
C VAL A 91 -13.96 16.29 -2.83
N ALA A 92 -13.30 16.27 -3.99
CA ALA A 92 -12.38 17.31 -4.41
C ALA A 92 -13.16 18.63 -4.41
N THR A 93 -13.22 19.27 -3.24
CA THR A 93 -13.72 20.62 -3.04
C THR A 93 -12.67 21.64 -3.45
N ALA A 94 -11.53 21.17 -3.96
CA ALA A 94 -10.65 21.89 -4.84
C ALA A 94 -10.99 21.48 -6.27
N GLY A 95 -11.43 22.45 -7.08
CA GLY A 95 -11.98 22.21 -8.41
C GLY A 95 -11.16 21.26 -9.28
N SER A 96 -11.85 20.59 -10.20
CA SER A 96 -11.47 19.76 -11.35
C SER A 96 -9.99 19.45 -11.66
N ALA A 97 -9.02 20.29 -11.34
CA ALA A 97 -7.59 20.04 -11.45
C ALA A 97 -7.07 18.98 -10.44
N ALA A 98 -7.49 19.03 -9.17
CA ALA A 98 -6.98 18.11 -8.14
C ALA A 98 -7.34 16.63 -8.41
N ALA A 99 -8.50 16.38 -9.04
CA ALA A 99 -8.95 15.04 -9.41
C ALA A 99 -8.19 14.47 -10.62
N THR A 100 -7.77 15.32 -11.56
CA THR A 100 -6.94 14.93 -12.70
C THR A 100 -5.53 14.59 -12.23
N VAL A 101 -4.96 15.42 -11.36
CA VAL A 101 -3.60 15.19 -10.82
C VAL A 101 -3.56 13.94 -9.95
N ALA A 102 -4.55 13.70 -9.07
CA ALA A 102 -4.60 12.48 -8.25
C ALA A 102 -4.76 11.18 -9.08
N ALA A 103 -5.37 11.26 -10.27
CA ALA A 103 -5.46 10.14 -11.21
C ALA A 103 -4.17 9.95 -12.04
N GLU A 104 -3.34 10.99 -12.15
CA GLU A 104 -2.03 10.98 -12.81
C GLU A 104 -0.86 10.66 -11.86
N LEU A 105 -1.12 10.59 -10.55
CA LEU A 105 -0.13 10.12 -9.59
C LEU A 105 0.12 8.62 -9.81
N ASP A 106 1.23 8.34 -10.51
CA ASP A 106 1.76 7.01 -10.68
C ASP A 106 2.05 6.39 -9.31
N VAL A 107 1.53 5.19 -9.05
CA VAL A 107 1.69 4.52 -7.74
C VAL A 107 3.17 4.22 -7.45
N ASP A 108 4.00 4.18 -8.50
CA ASP A 108 5.43 3.91 -8.44
C ASP A 108 6.30 5.18 -8.28
N SER A 109 5.73 6.40 -8.31
CA SER A 109 6.44 7.65 -8.00
C SER A 109 5.67 8.51 -7.01
N PRO A 110 6.22 8.76 -5.80
CA PRO A 110 5.55 9.61 -4.84
C PRO A 110 5.41 11.04 -5.40
N PRO A 111 4.26 11.71 -5.21
CA PRO A 111 4.08 13.09 -5.62
C PRO A 111 5.08 14.01 -4.94
N THR A 112 5.51 15.03 -5.67
CA THR A 112 6.21 16.19 -5.12
C THR A 112 5.33 16.96 -4.12
N LEU A 113 5.95 17.79 -3.27
CA LEU A 113 5.20 18.59 -2.30
C LEU A 113 4.28 19.62 -2.99
N GLU A 114 4.67 20.09 -4.16
CA GLU A 114 3.93 21.03 -5.00
C GLU A 114 2.66 20.36 -5.56
N GLU A 115 2.79 19.14 -6.09
CA GLU A 115 1.67 18.34 -6.57
C GLU A 115 0.71 18.00 -5.42
N LEU A 116 1.25 17.66 -4.25
CA LEU A 116 0.46 17.40 -3.06
C LEU A 116 -0.33 18.65 -2.61
N ALA A 117 0.27 19.83 -2.68
CA ALA A 117 -0.40 21.09 -2.36
C ALA A 117 -1.59 21.34 -3.30
N GLU A 118 -1.45 21.01 -4.59
CA GLU A 118 -2.52 21.11 -5.57
C GLU A 118 -3.66 20.14 -5.29
N VAL A 119 -3.32 18.86 -5.04
CA VAL A 119 -4.31 17.82 -4.70
C VAL A 119 -5.10 18.16 -3.43
N LEU A 120 -4.43 18.75 -2.43
CA LEU A 120 -5.06 19.17 -1.17
C LEU A 120 -5.85 20.48 -1.29
N GLY A 121 -5.83 21.14 -2.46
CA GLY A 121 -6.55 22.38 -2.66
C GLY A 121 -5.93 23.61 -2.00
N VAL A 122 -4.63 23.60 -1.78
CA VAL A 122 -3.92 24.74 -1.20
C VAL A 122 -4.00 25.92 -2.19
N PRO A 123 -4.53 27.08 -1.75
CA PRO A 123 -4.59 28.29 -2.58
C PRO A 123 -3.21 28.64 -3.16
N ALA A 124 -3.18 29.13 -4.41
CA ALA A 124 -1.92 29.38 -5.12
C ALA A 124 -0.96 30.32 -4.37
N ASP A 125 -1.51 31.31 -3.66
CA ASP A 125 -0.78 32.26 -2.80
C ASP A 125 -0.19 31.62 -1.54
N ARG A 126 -0.59 30.39 -1.19
CA ARG A 126 -0.17 29.66 0.01
C ARG A 126 0.67 28.41 -0.28
N ARG A 127 0.90 28.07 -1.54
CA ARG A 127 1.63 26.85 -1.94
C ARG A 127 3.09 26.87 -1.46
N ASP A 128 3.78 27.99 -1.62
CA ASP A 128 5.17 28.12 -1.14
C ASP A 128 5.29 27.92 0.38
N MET A 129 4.31 28.43 1.13
CA MET A 129 4.24 28.24 2.58
C MET A 129 4.01 26.77 2.94
N PHE A 130 3.11 26.10 2.21
CA PHE A 130 2.84 24.67 2.39
C PHE A 130 4.11 23.84 2.16
N VAL A 131 4.79 24.02 1.03
CA VAL A 131 6.03 23.30 0.69
C VAL A 131 7.08 23.52 1.78
N LYS A 132 7.27 24.77 2.19
CA LYS A 132 8.25 25.13 3.23
C LYS A 132 7.94 24.49 4.58
N VAL A 133 6.69 24.50 5.02
CA VAL A 133 6.30 23.95 6.34
C VAL A 133 6.36 22.43 6.31
N VAL A 134 5.80 21.79 5.28
CA VAL A 134 5.75 20.32 5.20
C VAL A 134 7.15 19.72 4.98
N GLY A 135 7.99 20.37 4.16
CA GLY A 135 9.37 19.93 3.93
C GLY A 135 10.23 19.88 5.20
N GLN A 136 9.92 20.66 6.24
CA GLN A 136 10.61 20.58 7.53
C GLN A 136 10.31 19.29 8.31
N PHE A 137 9.18 18.64 8.01
CA PHE A 137 8.76 17.41 8.66
C PHE A 137 9.11 16.16 7.86
N LEU A 138 9.59 16.31 6.61
CA LEU A 138 10.05 15.19 5.81
C LEU A 138 11.49 14.82 6.17
N PRO A 139 11.82 13.52 6.25
CA PRO A 139 13.21 13.09 6.35
C PRO A 139 13.96 13.62 5.13
N GLY A 140 15.05 14.36 5.35
CA GLY A 140 15.75 15.04 4.29
C GLY A 140 16.17 14.09 3.17
N GLU A 141 16.00 14.53 1.92
CA GLU A 141 16.51 13.94 0.66
C GLU A 141 18.05 13.89 0.59
N ALA A 142 18.73 13.75 1.73
CA ALA A 142 20.16 13.86 1.92
C ALA A 142 20.80 12.55 2.43
N ASP A 143 20.22 11.40 2.11
CA ASP A 143 20.86 10.09 2.32
C ASP A 143 21.04 9.35 0.97
N GLY A 144 21.73 10.02 0.04
CA GLY A 144 21.92 9.58 -1.34
C GLY A 144 23.31 9.87 -1.91
N LEU A 145 24.37 9.35 -1.24
CA LEU A 145 25.76 9.08 -1.71
C LEU A 145 26.74 10.26 -1.98
N PRO A 146 28.09 10.03 -1.98
CA PRO A 146 28.89 8.86 -1.56
C PRO A 146 29.98 9.19 -0.50
N ALA A 147 30.22 8.30 0.46
CA ALA A 147 31.46 8.36 1.26
C ALA A 147 32.61 7.76 0.42
N GLY A 148 33.30 8.65 -0.29
CA GLY A 148 34.56 8.38 -0.96
C GLY A 148 35.64 7.95 0.03
N ALA A 149 36.56 7.17 -0.51
CA ALA A 149 37.76 6.66 0.12
C ALA A 149 38.58 7.76 0.83
N GLU A 150 38.93 7.53 2.09
CA GLU A 150 40.15 8.05 2.71
C GLU A 150 40.58 7.08 3.82
N GLY A 151 41.39 6.11 3.43
CA GLY A 151 41.98 5.10 4.31
C GLY A 151 43.36 4.74 3.80
N ALA A 152 44.25 5.73 3.72
CA ALA A 152 45.66 5.48 3.46
C ALA A 152 46.55 6.52 4.18
N ALA A 153 47.42 5.97 5.04
CA ALA A 153 48.69 6.52 5.53
C ALA A 153 48.67 7.64 6.59
N SER A 154 48.91 7.25 7.85
CA SER A 154 50.20 7.57 8.51
C SER A 154 50.28 6.94 9.91
N GLY A 155 51.45 6.43 10.30
CA GLY A 155 51.76 6.11 11.70
C GLY A 155 52.36 4.72 11.95
N GLY A 156 53.47 4.39 11.31
CA GLY A 156 54.17 3.11 11.52
C GLY A 156 55.67 3.18 11.23
N THR A 157 56.38 4.08 11.89
CA THR A 157 57.85 4.08 11.91
C THR A 157 58.34 3.99 13.36
N SER A 158 58.69 2.77 13.78
CA SER A 158 59.61 2.55 14.90
C SER A 158 61.04 2.70 14.41
N PRO A 159 61.89 3.52 15.06
CA PRO A 159 63.31 3.34 14.97
C PRO A 159 63.82 2.49 16.14
N VAL A 160 64.52 1.43 15.76
CA VAL A 160 65.59 0.78 16.54
C VAL A 160 66.55 1.84 17.08
N VAL A 161 66.83 1.78 18.39
CA VAL A 161 68.11 2.23 18.96
C VAL A 161 68.50 1.24 20.06
N SER A 162 69.66 0.62 19.86
CA SER A 162 70.43 -0.16 20.81
C SER A 162 71.10 0.75 21.84
N ASP A 163 71.12 0.34 23.11
CA ASP A 163 72.33 0.17 23.94
C ASP A 163 71.99 -0.73 25.14
#